data_AF-A0A7J8AEB2-F1
#
_entry.id   AF-A0A7J8AEB2-F1
#
_cell.length_a   1.000
_cell.length_b   1.000
_cell.length_c   1.000
_cell.angle_alpha   90.00
_cell.angle_beta   90.00
_cell.angle_gamma   90.00
#
_symmetry.space_group_name_H-M   'P 1'
#
loop_
_entity.id
_entity.type
_entity.pdbx_description
1 polymer ?
#
loop_
_entity_poly.entity_id
_entity_poly.type
_entity_poly.pdbx_seq_one_letter_code
_entity_poly.pdbx_strand_id
1 'polypeptide(L)'
;MKGLLVMDNAPAHPPGLEDELMDEFSFINVKFLLPNTTPLIQPMVQQVISNFKKLYTKALFQRCFEVTSDTELTLREFWKNHFNILHCLHLIDKAWRDVSHRTMKSAWKKLWPDAVPERVFEDVEEEAPIAEDSVSLGKSMGLEVSHDDVGGVSGGPRD
;
A
#
# COMPACT_ATOMS: atom_id res chain seq x y z
N MET A 1 -22.74 -8.54 -15.58
CA MET A 1 -21.86 -7.65 -14.81
C MET A 1 -21.02 -6.87 -15.80
N LYS A 2 -20.69 -5.59 -15.55
CA LYS A 2 -19.75 -4.81 -16.37
C LYS A 2 -18.65 -4.28 -15.44
N GLY A 3 -17.41 -4.33 -15.89
CA GLY A 3 -16.23 -3.85 -15.16
C GLY A 3 -15.56 -2.69 -15.89
N LEU A 4 -14.85 -1.86 -15.13
CA LEU A 4 -14.00 -0.80 -15.66
C LEU A 4 -12.59 -1.00 -15.09
N LEU A 5 -11.61 -1.19 -15.97
CA LEU A 5 -10.20 -1.22 -15.63
C LEU A 5 -9.58 0.14 -15.91
N VAL A 6 -9.12 0.82 -14.86
CA VAL A 6 -8.46 2.12 -14.95
C VAL A 6 -6.95 1.93 -14.85
N MET A 7 -6.23 2.23 -15.92
CA MET A 7 -4.78 2.06 -16.05
C MET A 7 -4.08 3.41 -16.07
N ASP A 8 -2.85 3.49 -15.57
CA ASP A 8 -2.01 4.65 -15.88
C ASP A 8 -1.50 4.59 -17.32
N ASN A 9 -0.93 5.68 -17.81
CA ASN A 9 -0.40 5.78 -19.17
C ASN A 9 1.09 5.45 -19.26
N ALA A 10 1.58 4.47 -18.47
CA ALA A 10 2.98 4.05 -18.55
C ALA A 10 3.30 3.43 -19.92
N PRO A 11 4.51 3.66 -20.50
CA PRO A 11 4.90 3.09 -21.79
C PRO A 11 4.91 1.56 -21.86
N ALA A 12 4.94 0.90 -20.70
CA ALA A 12 4.89 -0.56 -20.61
C ALA A 12 3.48 -1.13 -20.84
N HIS A 13 2.44 -0.29 -20.83
CA HIS A 13 1.07 -0.72 -21.09
C HIS A 13 0.78 -0.70 -22.59
N PRO A 14 0.18 -1.78 -23.15
CA PRO A 14 -0.16 -1.82 -24.56
C PRO A 14 -1.29 -0.82 -24.85
N PRO A 15 -1.12 0.09 -25.83
CA PRO A 15 -2.11 1.13 -26.13
C PRO A 15 -3.44 0.56 -26.68
N GLY A 16 -3.42 -0.67 -27.21
CA GLY A 16 -4.59 -1.40 -27.70
C GLY A 16 -5.10 -2.47 -26.73
N LEU A 17 -4.82 -2.37 -25.42
CA LEU A 17 -5.20 -3.43 -24.45
C LEU A 17 -6.67 -3.82 -24.53
N GLU A 18 -7.58 -2.87 -24.80
CA GLU A 18 -9.01 -3.12 -24.95
C GLU A 18 -9.33 -4.03 -26.15
N ASP A 19 -8.60 -3.88 -27.26
CA ASP A 19 -8.75 -4.69 -28.48
C ASP A 19 -8.09 -6.07 -28.35
N GLU A 20 -7.15 -6.22 -27.42
CA GLU A 20 -6.44 -7.48 -27.12
C GLU A 20 -7.19 -8.36 -26.11
N LEU A 21 -8.24 -7.84 -25.46
CA LEU A 21 -9.05 -8.62 -24.53
C LEU A 21 -9.78 -9.75 -25.28
N MET A 22 -9.67 -10.97 -24.75
CA MET A 22 -10.45 -12.11 -25.26
C MET A 22 -11.95 -11.84 -25.11
N ASP A 23 -12.77 -12.42 -25.99
CA ASP A 23 -14.23 -12.24 -26.00
C ASP A 23 -14.89 -12.54 -24.63
N GLU A 24 -14.32 -13.48 -23.87
CA GLU A 24 -14.76 -13.82 -22.51
C GLU A 24 -14.63 -12.66 -21.50
N PHE A 25 -13.74 -11.69 -21.77
CA PHE A 25 -13.51 -10.48 -20.97
C PHE A 25 -14.15 -9.22 -21.54
N SER A 26 -15.01 -9.34 -22.57
CA SER A 26 -15.74 -8.22 -23.19
C SER A 26 -16.63 -7.41 -22.22
N PHE A 27 -16.86 -7.92 -21.01
CA PHE A 27 -17.54 -7.18 -19.96
C PHE A 27 -16.67 -6.12 -19.27
N ILE A 28 -15.35 -6.13 -19.48
CA ILE A 28 -14.37 -5.18 -18.94
C ILE A 28 -14.11 -4.10 -19.98
N ASN A 29 -14.33 -2.84 -19.62
CA ASN A 29 -13.90 -1.69 -20.42
C ASN A 29 -12.57 -1.19 -19.87
N VAL A 30 -11.63 -0.84 -20.74
CA VAL A 30 -10.32 -0.31 -20.31
C VAL A 30 -10.30 1.19 -20.55
N LYS A 31 -9.80 1.95 -19.57
CA LYS A 31 -9.57 3.39 -19.71
C LYS A 31 -8.21 3.75 -19.16
N PHE A 32 -7.44 4.46 -19.97
CA PHE A 32 -6.15 5.01 -19.59
C PHE A 32 -6.35 6.42 -19.00
N LEU A 33 -5.67 6.70 -17.90
CA LEU A 33 -5.60 8.04 -17.35
C LEU A 33 -4.79 8.94 -18.30
N LEU A 34 -5.05 10.25 -18.22
CA LEU A 34 -4.26 11.22 -18.99
C LEU A 34 -2.78 11.17 -18.58
N PRO A 35 -1.84 11.44 -19.49
CA PRO A 35 -0.43 11.55 -19.17
C PRO A 35 -0.19 12.46 -17.96
N ASN A 36 0.74 12.10 -17.09
CA ASN A 36 1.15 12.86 -15.89
C ASN A 36 0.05 13.08 -14.83
N THR A 37 -1.10 12.39 -14.91
CA THR A 37 -2.16 12.50 -13.90
C THR A 37 -2.12 11.40 -12.84
N THR A 38 -1.32 10.35 -13.03
CA THR A 38 -1.24 9.19 -12.13
C THR A 38 -1.07 9.56 -10.66
N PRO A 39 -0.12 10.43 -10.26
CA PRO A 39 0.05 10.80 -8.85
C PRO A 39 -1.15 11.60 -8.29
N LEU A 40 -1.94 12.22 -9.16
CA LEU A 40 -3.04 13.13 -8.80
C LEU A 40 -4.39 12.46 -8.69
N ILE A 41 -4.64 11.40 -9.46
CA ILE A 41 -5.97 10.77 -9.51
C ILE A 41 -5.96 9.24 -9.49
N GLN A 42 -4.82 8.56 -9.66
CA GLN A 42 -4.82 7.10 -9.67
C GLN A 42 -4.99 6.55 -8.24
N PRO A 43 -6.08 5.79 -7.94
CA PRO A 43 -6.39 5.32 -6.59
C PRO A 43 -5.25 4.50 -5.95
N MET A 44 -4.59 3.67 -6.76
CA MET A 44 -3.49 2.81 -6.31
C MET A 44 -2.32 3.62 -5.76
N VAL A 45 -1.83 4.60 -6.52
CA VAL A 45 -0.67 5.42 -6.13
C VAL A 45 -0.98 6.35 -4.96
N GLN A 46 -2.20 6.91 -4.93
CA GLN A 46 -2.50 7.95 -3.94
C GLN A 46 -2.77 7.43 -2.54
N GLN A 47 -3.35 6.24 -2.41
CA GLN A 47 -3.80 5.77 -1.10
C GLN A 47 -3.50 4.31 -0.86
N VAL A 48 -3.88 3.41 -1.76
CA VAL A 48 -3.74 1.95 -1.52
C VAL A 48 -2.28 1.56 -1.29
N ILE A 49 -1.37 1.98 -2.17
CA ILE A 49 0.06 1.66 -2.06
C ILE A 49 0.68 2.30 -0.82
N SER A 50 0.32 3.55 -0.49
CA SER A 50 0.83 4.23 0.70
C SER A 50 0.39 3.51 1.99
N ASN A 51 -0.90 3.18 2.12
CA ASN A 51 -1.43 2.43 3.26
C ASN A 51 -0.80 1.04 3.37
N PHE A 52 -0.71 0.33 2.24
CA PHE A 52 -0.06 -0.97 2.19
C PHE A 52 1.40 -0.91 2.68
N LYS A 53 2.17 0.11 2.26
CA LYS A 53 3.55 0.31 2.73
C LYS A 53 3.62 0.51 4.24
N LYS A 54 2.72 1.32 4.81
CA LYS A 54 2.63 1.53 6.28
C LYS A 54 2.35 0.21 7.01
N LEU A 55 1.36 -0.54 6.54
CA LEU A 55 0.99 -1.85 7.10
C LEU A 55 2.13 -2.88 6.98
N TYR A 56 2.83 -2.89 5.84
CA TYR A 56 4.01 -3.72 5.64
C TYR A 56 5.13 -3.36 6.61
N THR A 57 5.42 -2.06 6.80
CA THR A 57 6.42 -1.59 7.77
C THR A 57 6.05 -1.98 9.19
N LYS A 58 4.79 -1.82 9.59
CA LYS A 58 4.28 -2.27 10.90
C LYS A 58 4.48 -3.78 11.07
N ALA A 59 4.09 -4.58 10.08
CA ALA A 59 4.26 -6.03 10.12
C ALA A 59 5.74 -6.44 10.20
N LEU A 60 6.62 -5.73 9.49
CA LEU A 60 8.06 -5.96 9.53
C LEU A 60 8.64 -5.64 10.92
N PHE A 61 8.28 -4.50 11.52
CA PHE A 61 8.74 -4.17 12.86
C PHE A 61 8.21 -5.16 13.90
N GLN A 62 6.96 -5.60 13.78
CA GLN A 62 6.42 -6.67 14.63
C GLN A 62 7.26 -7.93 14.53
N ARG A 63 7.66 -8.32 13.31
CA ARG A 63 8.50 -9.50 13.11
C ARG A 63 9.90 -9.32 13.70
N CYS A 64 10.49 -8.15 13.54
CA CYS A 64 11.78 -7.80 14.14
C CYS A 64 11.73 -7.88 15.67
N PHE A 65 10.65 -7.38 16.27
CA PHE A 65 10.44 -7.43 17.71
C PHE A 65 10.27 -8.85 18.22
N GLU A 66 9.44 -9.67 17.58
CA GLU A 66 9.28 -11.09 17.90
C GLU A 66 10.63 -11.82 17.87
N VAL A 67 11.43 -11.61 16.83
CA VAL A 67 12.74 -12.27 16.72
C VAL A 67 13.70 -11.85 17.83
N THR A 68 13.76 -10.55 18.14
CA THR A 68 14.67 -10.04 19.18
C THR A 68 14.21 -10.30 20.60
N SER A 69 12.91 -10.55 20.81
CA SER A 69 12.33 -10.84 22.13
C SER A 69 12.28 -12.34 22.43
N ASP A 70 11.97 -13.16 21.42
CA ASP A 70 11.75 -14.60 21.59
C ASP A 70 13.01 -15.43 21.29
N THR A 71 14.07 -14.80 20.78
CA THR A 71 15.33 -15.48 20.43
C THR A 71 16.55 -14.65 20.82
N GLU A 72 17.72 -15.28 20.89
CA GLU A 72 19.01 -14.62 21.12
C GLU A 72 19.58 -13.95 19.85
N LEU A 73 18.83 -13.91 18.73
CA LEU A 73 19.30 -13.33 17.48
C LEU A 73 19.25 -11.81 17.52
N THR A 74 20.33 -11.18 17.09
CA THR A 74 20.30 -9.75 16.77
C THR A 74 19.52 -9.49 15.47
N LEU A 75 18.99 -8.27 15.30
CA LEU A 75 18.35 -7.85 14.03
C LEU A 75 19.28 -8.04 12.82
N ARG A 76 20.58 -7.81 13.01
CA ARG A 76 21.59 -7.98 11.96
C ARG A 76 21.71 -9.45 11.52
N GLU A 77 21.75 -10.37 12.49
CA GLU A 77 21.84 -11.80 12.19
C GLU A 77 20.55 -12.32 11.55
N PHE A 78 19.40 -11.89 12.07
CA PHE A 78 18.11 -12.19 11.46
C PHE A 78 18.07 -11.76 10.00
N TRP A 79 18.42 -10.50 9.72
CA TRP A 79 18.38 -9.97 8.35
C TRP A 79 19.34 -10.68 7.41
N LYS A 80 20.56 -10.99 7.88
CA LYS A 80 21.60 -11.59 7.05
C LYS A 80 21.38 -13.08 6.78
N ASN A 81 20.92 -13.82 7.80
CA ASN A 81 20.96 -15.28 7.78
C ASN A 81 19.57 -15.94 7.71
N HIS A 82 18.51 -15.21 8.06
CA HIS A 82 17.17 -15.80 8.22
C HIS A 82 16.10 -15.12 7.35
N PHE A 83 16.23 -13.82 7.08
CA PHE A 83 15.28 -13.08 6.25
C PHE A 83 15.47 -13.41 4.77
N ASN A 84 14.42 -13.93 4.14
CA ASN A 84 14.44 -14.36 2.74
C ASN A 84 13.11 -14.03 2.05
N ILE A 85 13.00 -14.33 0.75
CA ILE A 85 11.82 -13.99 -0.06
C ILE A 85 10.53 -14.59 0.52
N LEU A 86 10.58 -15.78 1.13
CA LEU A 86 9.39 -16.37 1.76
C LEU A 86 8.88 -15.52 2.93
N HIS A 87 9.76 -14.96 3.75
CA HIS A 87 9.38 -14.02 4.79
C HIS A 87 8.78 -12.73 4.20
N CYS A 88 9.35 -12.20 3.12
CA CYS A 88 8.76 -11.06 2.42
C CYS A 88 7.33 -11.36 1.95
N LEU A 89 7.08 -12.54 1.37
CA LEU A 89 5.75 -12.94 0.90
C LEU A 89 4.74 -13.04 2.06
N HIS A 90 5.15 -13.58 3.21
CA HIS A 90 4.30 -13.60 4.40
C HIS A 90 3.99 -12.20 4.93
N LEU A 91 4.96 -11.28 4.89
CA LEU A 91 4.74 -9.88 5.28
C LEU A 91 3.79 -9.17 4.29
N ILE A 92 3.91 -9.43 2.99
CA ILE A 92 2.99 -8.92 1.97
C ILE A 92 1.57 -9.45 2.21
N ASP A 93 1.40 -10.76 2.44
CA ASP A 93 0.09 -11.36 2.71
C ASP A 93 -0.54 -10.76 3.98
N LYS A 94 0.24 -10.64 5.06
CA LYS A 94 -0.22 -10.02 6.32
C LYS A 94 -0.63 -8.57 6.09
N ALA A 95 0.23 -7.76 5.48
CA ALA A 95 -0.06 -6.35 5.22
C ALA A 95 -1.28 -6.15 4.29
N TRP A 96 -1.45 -7.01 3.28
CA TRP A 96 -2.57 -6.92 2.35
C TRP A 96 -3.91 -7.26 3.01
N ARG A 97 -3.93 -8.25 3.92
CA ARG A 97 -5.13 -8.60 4.71
C ARG A 97 -5.60 -7.46 5.60
N ASP A 98 -4.67 -6.64 6.08
CA ASP A 98 -4.96 -5.51 6.94
C ASP A 98 -5.38 -4.25 6.15
N VAL A 99 -5.33 -4.26 4.81
CA VAL A 99 -5.85 -3.15 3.99
C VAL A 99 -7.38 -3.11 4.13
N SER A 100 -7.87 -2.08 4.81
CA SER A 100 -9.29 -1.96 5.12
C SER A 100 -10.14 -1.70 3.87
N HIS A 101 -11.39 -2.17 3.89
CA HIS A 101 -12.39 -1.85 2.86
C HIS A 101 -12.61 -0.32 2.77
N ARG A 102 -12.42 0.39 3.87
CA ARG A 102 -12.50 1.86 3.92
C ARG A 102 -11.40 2.48 3.09
N THR A 103 -10.13 2.08 3.28
CA THR A 103 -8.99 2.50 2.47
C THR A 103 -9.21 2.23 0.99
N MET A 104 -9.75 1.05 0.65
CA MET A 104 -10.06 0.72 -0.75
C MET A 104 -11.15 1.61 -1.34
N LYS A 105 -12.18 1.98 -0.58
CA LYS A 105 -13.25 2.87 -1.04
C LYS A 105 -12.79 4.33 -1.11
N SER A 106 -12.07 4.83 -0.11
CA SER A 106 -11.57 6.22 -0.08
C SER A 106 -10.60 6.52 -1.21
N ALA A 107 -9.84 5.52 -1.66
CA ALA A 107 -8.86 5.70 -2.73
C ALA A 107 -9.49 6.24 -4.02
N TRP A 108 -10.78 5.97 -4.23
CA TRP A 108 -11.53 6.44 -5.39
C TRP A 108 -12.04 7.87 -5.25
N LYS A 109 -12.04 8.48 -4.05
CA LYS A 109 -12.68 9.77 -3.78
C LYS A 109 -12.19 10.90 -4.71
N LYS A 110 -10.91 10.89 -5.09
CA LYS A 110 -10.34 11.91 -5.99
C LYS A 110 -10.70 11.69 -7.46
N LEU A 111 -10.80 10.42 -7.89
CA LEU A 111 -11.14 10.06 -9.27
C LEU A 111 -12.65 10.09 -9.50
N TRP A 112 -13.43 9.66 -8.52
CA TRP A 112 -14.88 9.53 -8.58
C TRP A 112 -15.51 9.86 -7.21
N PRO A 113 -15.70 11.15 -6.90
CA PRO A 113 -16.28 11.60 -5.63
C PRO A 113 -17.67 11.02 -5.36
N ASP A 114 -18.54 10.95 -6.36
CA ASP A 114 -19.93 10.48 -6.22
C ASP A 114 -20.02 9.00 -5.84
N ALA A 115 -19.02 8.19 -6.17
CA ALA A 115 -18.96 6.78 -5.79
C ALA A 115 -18.61 6.58 -4.30
N VAL A 116 -18.21 7.66 -3.60
CA VAL A 116 -17.70 7.60 -2.24
C VAL A 116 -18.42 8.63 -1.35
N PRO A 117 -19.64 8.31 -0.85
CA PRO A 117 -20.42 9.22 -0.01
C PRO A 117 -19.66 9.64 1.26
N GLU A 118 -19.82 10.89 1.68
CA GLU A 118 -19.11 11.49 2.83
C GLU A 118 -19.29 10.72 4.15
N ARG A 119 -20.45 10.07 4.32
CA ARG A 119 -20.82 9.29 5.53
C ARG A 119 -20.01 8.01 5.72
N VAL A 120 -19.19 7.62 4.76
CA VAL A 120 -18.33 6.41 4.82
C VAL A 120 -17.11 6.63 5.74
N PHE A 121 -16.86 7.85 6.21
CA PHE A 121 -15.60 8.23 6.87
C PHE A 121 -15.68 8.65 8.34
N GLU A 122 -16.85 8.60 8.98
CA GLU A 122 -17.03 9.07 10.37
C GLU A 122 -16.27 8.25 11.43
N ASP A 123 -15.74 7.08 11.10
CA ASP A 123 -14.98 6.23 12.03
C ASP A 123 -13.46 6.39 11.86
N VAL A 124 -12.81 7.01 12.88
CA VAL A 124 -11.38 7.03 13.28
C VAL A 124 -10.31 7.09 12.16
N GLU A 125 -9.39 8.06 12.22
CA GLU A 125 -8.15 8.05 11.41
C GLU A 125 -7.31 6.79 11.73
N GLU A 126 -7.37 5.76 10.88
CA GLU A 126 -6.53 4.54 11.00
C GLU A 126 -5.03 4.85 10.80
N GLU A 127 -4.70 6.00 10.21
CA GLU A 127 -3.31 6.32 9.87
C GLU A 127 -2.43 6.66 11.10
N ALA A 128 -2.95 7.44 12.05
CA ALA A 128 -2.23 7.81 13.27
C ALA A 128 -1.82 6.60 14.14
N PRO A 129 -2.72 5.63 14.45
CA PRO A 129 -2.36 4.50 15.30
C PRO A 129 -1.34 3.55 14.66
N ILE A 130 -1.36 3.35 13.34
CA ILE A 130 -0.38 2.47 12.66
C ILE A 130 1.05 3.03 12.79
N ALA A 131 1.20 4.34 12.61
CA ALA A 131 2.50 4.99 12.68
C ALA A 131 3.02 5.06 14.12
N GLU A 132 2.15 5.36 15.09
CA GLU A 132 2.49 5.36 16.53
C GLU A 132 2.92 3.97 17.02
N ASP A 133 2.19 2.92 16.64
CA ASP A 133 2.54 1.53 16.95
C ASP A 133 3.91 1.17 16.38
N SER A 134 4.17 1.55 15.13
CA SER A 134 5.43 1.23 14.46
C SER A 134 6.61 1.98 15.09
N VAL A 135 6.43 3.27 15.42
CA VAL A 135 7.45 4.10 16.08
C VAL A 135 7.75 3.59 17.49
N SER A 136 6.70 3.30 18.28
CA SER A 136 6.86 2.78 19.64
C SER A 136 7.60 1.44 19.65
N LEU A 137 7.26 0.56 18.70
CA LEU A 137 7.93 -0.72 18.53
C LEU A 137 9.39 -0.56 18.11
N GLY A 138 9.67 0.31 17.13
CA GLY A 138 11.04 0.65 16.71
C GLY A 138 11.91 1.14 17.88
N LYS A 139 11.38 2.06 18.69
CA LYS A 139 12.06 2.59 19.87
C LYS A 139 12.34 1.52 20.92
N SER A 140 11.42 0.57 21.13
CA SER A 140 11.64 -0.55 22.07
C SER A 140 12.79 -1.47 21.66
N MET A 141 13.06 -1.57 20.36
CA MET A 141 14.20 -2.31 19.79
C MET A 141 15.51 -1.48 19.77
N GLY A 142 15.51 -0.26 20.32
CA GLY A 142 16.67 0.64 20.29
C GLY A 142 16.93 1.29 18.93
N LEU A 143 15.94 1.30 18.04
CA LEU A 143 16.04 1.97 16.74
C LEU A 143 15.66 3.45 16.86
N GLU A 144 16.37 4.31 16.13
CA GLU A 144 16.01 5.71 15.96
C GLU A 144 14.98 5.81 14.81
N VAL A 145 13.69 5.84 15.17
CA VAL A 145 12.56 5.88 14.23
C VAL A 145 11.61 7.02 14.58
N SER A 146 11.22 7.78 13.57
CA SER A 146 10.24 8.88 13.63
C SER A 146 8.97 8.55 12.85
N HIS A 147 7.94 9.38 13.00
CA HIS A 147 6.68 9.22 12.26
C HIS A 147 6.89 9.39 10.74
N ASP A 148 7.83 10.24 10.35
CA ASP A 148 8.16 10.48 8.94
C ASP A 148 8.77 9.24 8.27
N ASP A 149 9.49 8.42 9.04
CA ASP A 149 10.10 7.17 8.56
C ASP A 149 9.04 6.08 8.26
N VAL A 150 7.91 6.11 8.99
CA VAL A 150 6.80 5.15 8.81
C VAL A 150 5.78 5.64 7.79
N GLY A 151 5.61 6.95 7.67
CA GLY A 151 4.63 7.59 6.79
C GLY A 151 4.82 7.30 5.30
N GLY A 152 6.02 6.87 4.89
CA GLY A 152 6.40 6.68 3.50
C GLY A 152 6.51 8.02 2.81
N VAL A 153 7.68 8.29 2.21
CA VAL A 153 8.00 9.49 1.42
C VAL A 153 6.79 9.98 0.60
N SER A 154 6.13 11.01 1.10
CA SER A 154 5.01 11.70 0.44
C SER A 154 5.50 12.73 -0.59
N GLY A 155 6.81 12.77 -0.87
CA GLY A 155 7.43 13.61 -1.89
C GLY A 155 8.29 12.78 -2.82
N GLY A 156 7.70 12.26 -3.91
CA GLY A 156 8.48 12.02 -5.12
C GLY A 156 9.03 13.35 -5.65
N PRO A 157 10.14 13.35 -6.43
CA PRO A 157 10.73 14.57 -6.97
C PRO A 157 9.67 15.38 -7.72
N ARG A 158 9.67 16.69 -7.48
CA ARG A 158 9.03 17.63 -8.39
C ARG A 158 9.95 17.73 -9.60
N ASP A 159 9.67 16.93 -10.62
CA ASP A 159 10.15 17.22 -11.97
C ASP A 159 9.27 18.32 -12.59
#